data_AF-A0AB35C9W9-F1
#
_entry.id   AF-A0AB35C9W9-F1
#
_cell.length_a   1.000
_cell.length_b   1.000
_cell.length_c   1.000
_cell.angle_alpha   90.00
_cell.angle_beta   90.00
_cell.angle_gamma   90.00
#
_symmetry.space_group_name_H-M   'P 1'
#
loop_
_entity.id
_entity.type
_entity.pdbx_description
1 polymer ?
#
loop_
_entity_poly.entity_id
_entity_poly.type
_entity_poly.pdbx_seq_one_letter_code
_entity_poly.pdbx_strand_id
1 'polypeptide(L)'
;MNRDNIKNKLHTWFSRMIMKYSWLRIKFEYKEDRGVFLVSFSPVSQIELSEEFNREAMQFADEMNATYGNEAPLFTDEEALFKLSDNAEVVGVCTSFVTVSNPLPSSTVISVQPRRAVCSWTSSTARTTAETGRNFRQTQLEVSFAYAA
;
A
#
# COMPACT_ATOMS: atom_id res chain seq x y z
N MET A 1 5.30 8.65 25.56
CA MET A 1 4.68 8.22 24.29
C MET A 1 5.69 8.49 23.19
N ASN A 2 6.19 7.45 22.52
CA ASN A 2 7.33 7.58 21.60
C ASN A 2 6.94 7.96 20.17
N ARG A 3 5.72 8.48 19.99
CA ARG A 3 5.11 8.75 18.68
C ARG A 3 6.03 9.51 17.73
N ASP A 4 6.58 10.65 18.16
CA ASP A 4 7.42 11.48 17.28
C ASP A 4 8.75 10.80 16.95
N ASN A 5 9.34 10.06 17.90
CA ASN A 5 10.55 9.29 17.67
C ASN A 5 10.32 8.17 16.65
N ILE A 6 9.19 7.45 16.78
CA ILE A 6 8.79 6.41 15.83
C ILE A 6 8.54 7.03 14.46
N LYS A 7 7.80 8.14 14.39
CA LYS A 7 7.53 8.86 13.13
C LYS A 7 8.83 9.27 12.44
N ASN A 8 9.77 9.85 13.17
CA ASN A 8 11.05 10.29 12.61
C ASN A 8 11.90 9.11 12.12
N LYS A 9 11.93 7.99 12.86
CA LYS A 9 12.59 6.75 12.42
C LYS A 9 11.94 6.20 11.14
N LEU A 10 10.61 6.16 11.10
CA LEU A 10 9.85 5.71 9.93
C LEU A 10 10.19 6.58 8.71
N HIS A 11 10.12 7.90 8.80
CA HIS A 11 10.47 8.79 7.68
C HIS A 11 11.91 8.62 7.21
N THR A 12 12.85 8.49 8.15
CA THR A 12 14.27 8.27 7.83
C THR A 12 14.46 6.96 7.06
N TRP A 13 13.80 5.89 7.53
CA TRP A 13 13.85 4.59 6.88
C TRP A 13 13.13 4.62 5.51
N PHE A 14 11.91 5.14 5.44
CA PHE A 14 11.15 5.32 4.20
C PHE A 14 11.96 6.04 3.14
N SER A 15 12.59 7.16 3.48
CA SER A 15 13.40 7.95 2.55
C SER A 15 14.53 7.11 1.94
N ARG A 16 15.21 6.29 2.75
CA ARG A 16 16.26 5.38 2.26
C ARG A 16 15.68 4.29 1.36
N MET A 17 14.54 3.72 1.75
CA MET A 17 13.90 2.63 1.01
C MET A 17 13.38 3.09 -0.35
N ILE A 18 12.70 4.25 -0.44
CA ILE A 18 12.18 4.75 -1.72
C ILE A 18 13.30 5.18 -2.68
N MET A 19 14.48 5.56 -2.17
CA MET A 19 15.65 5.85 -3.00
C MET A 19 16.30 4.58 -3.55
N LYS A 20 16.33 3.50 -2.76
CA LYS A 20 16.89 2.20 -3.16
C LYS A 20 15.94 1.42 -4.06
N TYR A 21 14.64 1.42 -3.73
CA TYR A 21 13.58 0.72 -4.43
C TYR A 21 12.62 1.75 -5.03
N SER A 22 12.96 2.26 -6.22
CA SER A 22 12.18 3.34 -6.87
C SER A 22 10.74 2.96 -7.22
N TRP A 23 10.44 1.66 -7.25
CA TRP A 23 9.09 1.12 -7.43
C TRP A 23 8.24 1.16 -6.15
N LEU A 24 8.86 1.36 -4.98
CA LEU A 24 8.21 1.28 -3.68
C LEU A 24 7.36 2.51 -3.41
N ARG A 25 6.12 2.25 -3.01
CA ARG A 25 5.17 3.21 -2.47
C ARG A 25 4.80 2.77 -1.06
N ILE A 26 4.75 3.72 -0.15
CA ILE A 26 4.51 3.51 1.26
C ILE A 26 3.33 4.38 1.66
N LYS A 27 2.27 3.79 2.19
CA LYS A 27 1.14 4.51 2.78
C LYS A 27 1.17 4.27 4.28
N PHE A 28 1.09 5.31 5.09
CA PHE A 28 1.13 5.13 6.54
C PHE A 28 0.27 6.15 7.28
N GLU A 29 -0.23 5.76 8.45
CA GLU A 29 -0.99 6.64 9.33
C GLU A 29 -0.79 6.27 10.79
N TYR A 30 -1.08 7.22 11.68
CA TYR A 30 -1.13 6.95 13.10
C TYR A 30 -2.57 6.66 13.52
N LYS A 31 -2.81 5.55 14.23
CA LYS A 31 -4.12 5.25 14.82
C LYS A 31 -4.08 5.59 16.31
N GLU A 32 -4.73 6.69 16.68
CA GLU A 32 -4.88 7.11 18.08
C GLU A 32 -5.53 6.00 18.94
N ASP A 33 -6.55 5.32 18.42
CA ASP A 33 -7.28 4.26 19.14
C ASP A 33 -6.40 3.10 19.61
N ARG A 34 -5.33 2.81 18.86
CA ARG A 34 -4.41 1.70 19.14
C ARG A 34 -3.05 2.18 19.64
N GLY A 35 -2.78 3.48 19.55
CA GLY A 35 -1.49 4.08 19.91
C GLY A 35 -0.33 3.71 18.98
N VAL A 36 -0.58 3.12 17.80
CA VAL A 36 0.47 2.61 16.89
C VAL A 36 0.41 3.22 15.49
N PHE A 37 1.54 3.21 14.81
CA PHE A 37 1.59 3.50 13.38
C PHE A 37 1.22 2.26 12.57
N LEU A 38 0.41 2.47 11.53
CA LEU A 38 0.07 1.47 10.54
C LEU A 38 0.78 1.84 9.24
N VAL A 39 1.51 0.89 8.67
CA VAL A 39 2.34 1.08 7.47
C VAL A 39 1.98 0.04 6.43
N SER A 40 1.69 0.48 5.21
CA SER A 40 1.41 -0.39 4.08
C SER A 40 2.34 -0.13 2.90
N PHE A 41 2.80 -1.21 2.27
CA PHE A 41 3.67 -1.18 1.09
C PHE A 41 2.91 -1.56 -0.19
N SER A 42 3.29 -0.95 -1.32
CA SER A 42 2.78 -1.27 -2.65
C SER A 42 3.86 -1.00 -3.71
N PRO A 43 3.85 -1.71 -4.86
CA PRO A 43 2.97 -2.81 -5.24
C PRO A 43 3.40 -4.20 -4.73
N VAL A 44 2.44 -5.04 -4.36
CA VAL A 44 2.68 -6.44 -3.90
C VAL A 44 3.50 -7.22 -4.90
N SER A 45 3.21 -7.07 -6.20
CA SER A 45 3.91 -7.79 -7.26
C SER A 45 5.41 -7.53 -7.32
N GLN A 46 5.88 -6.36 -6.87
CA GLN A 46 7.31 -6.06 -6.78
C GLN A 46 7.90 -6.51 -5.44
N ILE A 47 7.10 -6.45 -4.37
CA ILE A 47 7.49 -6.91 -3.03
C ILE A 47 7.77 -8.41 -3.05
N GLU A 48 6.89 -9.22 -3.65
CA GLU A 48 7.05 -10.67 -3.76
C GLU A 48 8.30 -11.08 -4.54
N LEU A 49 8.70 -10.27 -5.53
CA LEU A 49 9.89 -10.52 -6.35
C LEU A 49 11.19 -10.02 -5.70
N SER A 50 11.11 -9.18 -4.68
CA SER A 50 12.27 -8.53 -4.07
C SER A 50 12.58 -9.12 -2.69
N GLU A 51 13.32 -10.23 -2.67
CA GLU A 51 13.83 -10.84 -1.43
C GLU A 51 14.67 -9.87 -0.59
N GLU A 52 15.46 -9.01 -1.25
CA GLU A 52 16.30 -8.02 -0.58
C GLU A 52 15.45 -6.99 0.18
N PHE A 53 14.39 -6.47 -0.45
CA PHE A 53 13.43 -5.58 0.20
C PHE A 53 12.77 -6.27 1.39
N ASN A 54 12.28 -7.51 1.21
CA ASN A 54 11.62 -8.26 2.27
C ASN A 54 12.53 -8.46 3.47
N ARG A 55 13.81 -8.82 3.25
CA ARG A 55 14.79 -8.98 4.34
C ARG A 55 15.02 -7.68 5.09
N GLU A 56 15.19 -6.56 4.38
CA GLU A 56 15.41 -5.25 5.00
C GLU A 56 14.17 -4.75 5.76
N ALA A 57 12.97 -4.98 5.22
CA ALA A 57 11.71 -4.65 5.86
C ALA A 57 11.49 -5.46 7.14
N MET A 58 11.74 -6.77 7.11
CA MET A 58 11.66 -7.64 8.30
C MET A 58 12.67 -7.20 9.37
N GLN A 59 13.93 -6.98 8.99
CA GLN A 59 14.96 -6.54 9.93
C GLN A 59 14.58 -5.22 10.62
N PHE A 60 14.04 -4.28 9.85
CA PHE A 60 13.59 -3.01 10.42
C PHE A 60 12.36 -3.17 11.33
N ALA A 61 11.41 -4.01 10.96
CA ALA A 61 10.26 -4.33 11.81
C ALA A 61 10.69 -4.95 13.14
N ASP A 62 11.67 -5.88 13.11
CA ASP A 62 12.25 -6.49 14.31
C ASP A 62 12.97 -5.46 15.18
N GLU A 63 13.74 -4.54 14.59
CA GLU A 63 14.40 -3.45 15.34
C GLU A 63 13.36 -2.56 16.03
N MET A 64 12.31 -2.17 15.31
CA MET A 64 11.24 -1.33 15.84
C MET A 64 10.47 -2.04 16.95
N ASN A 65 10.19 -3.33 16.79
CA ASN A 65 9.53 -4.15 17.80
C ASN A 65 10.39 -4.32 19.05
N ALA A 66 11.69 -4.57 18.90
CA ALA A 66 12.63 -4.66 20.02
C ALA A 66 12.77 -3.34 20.78
N THR A 67 12.68 -2.20 20.08
CA THR A 67 12.87 -0.86 20.68
C THR A 67 11.59 -0.33 21.33
N TYR A 68 10.44 -0.51 20.67
CA TYR A 68 9.19 0.15 21.05
C TYR A 68 8.10 -0.80 21.56
N GLY A 69 8.29 -2.12 21.43
CA GLY A 69 7.37 -3.14 21.93
C GLY A 69 5.93 -2.90 21.46
N ASN A 70 5.03 -2.67 22.40
CA ASN A 70 3.61 -2.47 22.11
C ASN A 70 3.29 -1.18 21.31
N GLU A 71 4.18 -0.20 21.31
CA GLU A 71 4.04 1.02 20.49
C GLU A 71 4.63 0.85 19.07
N ALA A 72 5.18 -0.32 18.75
CA ALA A 72 5.84 -0.55 17.48
C ALA A 72 4.87 -0.45 16.29
N PRO A 73 5.34 0.08 15.14
CA PRO A 73 4.56 0.12 13.91
C PRO A 73 4.19 -1.28 13.43
N LEU A 74 2.97 -1.40 12.89
CA LEU A 74 2.50 -2.61 12.21
C LEU A 74 2.64 -2.44 10.71
N PHE A 75 3.16 -3.47 10.05
CA PHE A 75 3.43 -3.47 8.62
C PHE A 75 2.49 -4.44 7.89
N THR A 76 2.09 -4.05 6.68
CA THR A 76 1.30 -4.88 5.76
C THR A 76 1.65 -4.54 4.32
N ASP A 77 1.33 -5.43 3.40
CA ASP A 77 1.30 -5.21 1.97
C ASP A 77 -0.12 -4.85 1.51
N GLU A 78 -0.26 -3.83 0.66
CA GLU A 78 -1.53 -3.35 0.07
C GLU A 78 -2.78 -3.41 0.97
N GLU A 79 -2.61 -2.98 2.22
CA GLU A 79 -3.68 -3.01 3.24
C GLU A 79 -4.37 -4.38 3.38
N ALA A 80 -3.62 -5.48 3.24
CA ALA A 80 -4.11 -6.85 3.35
C ALA A 80 -4.58 -7.18 4.78
N LEU A 81 -3.87 -6.68 5.80
CA LEU A 81 -4.18 -6.92 7.21
C LEU A 81 -5.02 -5.81 7.85
N PHE A 82 -4.90 -4.57 7.38
CA PHE A 82 -5.65 -3.41 7.88
C PHE A 82 -5.82 -2.34 6.79
N LYS A 83 -6.91 -1.58 6.86
CA LYS A 83 -7.17 -0.44 5.96
C LYS A 83 -6.66 0.87 6.56
N LEU A 84 -5.97 1.65 5.74
CA LEU A 84 -5.54 3.01 6.09
C LEU A 84 -6.59 4.00 5.56
N SER A 85 -6.78 5.12 6.23
CA SER A 85 -7.75 6.12 5.76
C SER A 85 -7.30 6.75 4.44
N ASP A 86 -8.24 7.43 3.77
CA ASP A 86 -7.94 8.19 2.55
C ASP A 86 -7.04 9.40 2.82
N ASN A 87 -6.95 9.86 4.07
CA ASN A 87 -6.09 10.96 4.49
C ASN A 87 -4.70 10.49 4.96
N ALA A 88 -4.42 9.19 4.88
CA ALA A 88 -3.12 8.63 5.24
C ALA A 88 -2.02 9.20 4.34
N GLU A 89 -0.82 9.30 4.90
CA GLU A 89 0.31 9.89 4.20
C GLU A 89 0.90 8.86 3.23
N VAL A 90 1.14 9.27 1.98
CA VAL A 90 1.74 8.43 0.95
C VAL A 90 3.11 8.98 0.56
N VAL A 91 4.12 8.12 0.63
CA VAL A 91 5.51 8.40 0.30
C VAL A 91 5.95 7.49 -0.83
N GLY A 92 6.57 8.03 -1.87
CA GLY A 92 7.04 7.26 -3.01
C GLY A 92 7.66 8.16 -4.07
N VAL A 93 8.37 7.55 -5.02
CA VAL A 93 8.91 8.29 -6.17
C VAL A 93 7.76 8.57 -7.14
N CYS A 94 7.26 9.81 -7.13
CA CYS A 94 6.33 10.27 -8.17
C CYS A 94 7.10 10.45 -9.48
N THR A 95 7.11 9.43 -10.34
CA THR A 95 7.45 9.64 -11.75
C THR A 95 6.26 10.34 -12.41
N SER A 96 6.34 11.66 -12.54
CA SER A 96 5.44 12.39 -13.42
C SER A 96 5.69 11.95 -14.86
N PHE A 97 4.90 11.00 -15.36
CA PHE A 97 4.91 10.69 -16.79
C PHE A 97 4.14 11.80 -17.52
N VAL A 98 4.84 12.56 -18.37
CA VAL A 98 4.20 13.45 -19.34
C VAL A 98 3.78 12.59 -20.52
N THR A 99 2.48 12.31 -20.65
CA THR A 99 1.98 11.66 -21.86
C THR A 99 1.99 12.68 -22.99
N VAL A 100 2.96 12.58 -23.91
CA VAL A 100 2.90 13.31 -25.18
C VAL A 100 1.95 12.56 -26.10
N SER A 101 0.66 12.92 -26.07
CA SER A 101 -0.27 12.53 -27.12
C SER A 101 0.05 13.35 -28.37
N ASN A 102 0.69 12.71 -29.36
CA ASN A 102 0.95 13.31 -30.67
C ASN A 102 -0.39 13.47 -31.42
N PRO A 103 -0.92 14.68 -31.68
CA PRO A 103 -2.15 14.82 -32.43
C PRO A 103 -1.86 14.72 -33.93
N LEU A 104 -2.55 13.81 -34.62
CA LEU A 104 -2.68 13.86 -36.08
C LEU A 104 -3.42 15.17 -36.47
N PRO A 105 -3.05 15.87 -37.57
CA PRO A 105 -3.46 17.25 -37.77
C PRO A 105 -4.89 17.30 -38.31
N SER A 106 -5.86 17.59 -37.45
CA SER A 106 -7.08 18.28 -37.85
C SER A 106 -7.72 18.90 -36.61
N SER A 107 -7.64 20.24 -36.58
CA SER A 107 -8.24 21.20 -35.66
C SER A 107 -9.20 20.62 -34.61
N THR A 108 -8.76 20.55 -33.36
CA THR A 108 -9.67 20.49 -32.21
C THR A 108 -9.05 21.28 -31.07
N VAL A 109 -9.85 22.18 -30.49
CA VAL A 109 -9.48 23.07 -29.40
C VAL A 109 -9.01 22.24 -28.21
N ILE A 110 -7.74 22.40 -27.82
CA ILE A 110 -7.16 21.73 -26.67
C ILE A 110 -7.66 22.44 -25.41
N SER A 111 -8.71 21.91 -24.78
CA SER A 111 -9.04 22.28 -23.40
C SER A 111 -8.11 21.51 -22.46
N VAL A 112 -7.08 22.19 -21.96
CA VAL A 112 -6.17 21.63 -20.96
C VAL A 112 -6.86 21.71 -19.60
N GLN A 113 -7.67 20.70 -19.28
CA GLN A 113 -8.09 20.51 -17.90
C GLN A 113 -7.03 19.68 -17.17
N PRO A 114 -6.48 20.15 -16.03
CA PRO A 114 -5.63 19.32 -15.21
C PRO A 114 -6.48 18.17 -14.66
N ARG A 115 -6.40 17.00 -15.28
CA ARG A 115 -6.83 15.77 -14.62
C ARG A 115 -5.88 15.60 -13.45
N ARG A 116 -6.39 15.78 -12.22
CA ARG A 116 -5.76 15.18 -11.04
C ARG A 116 -5.49 13.73 -11.40
N ALA A 117 -4.21 13.37 -11.47
CA ALA A 117 -3.84 11.97 -11.51
C ALA A 117 -4.50 11.34 -10.28
N VAL A 118 -5.53 10.52 -10.50
CA VAL A 118 -5.98 9.58 -9.47
C VAL A 118 -4.86 8.58 -9.42
N CYS A 119 -3.82 8.90 -8.66
CA CYS A 119 -2.76 7.97 -8.33
C CYS A 119 -3.43 6.87 -7.53
N SER A 120 -3.90 5.83 -8.22
CA SER A 120 -4.32 4.60 -7.56
C SER A 120 -3.08 4.11 -6.80
N TRP A 121 -3.15 4.23 -5.47
CA TRP A 121 -2.01 3.94 -4.59
C TRP A 121 -1.75 2.43 -4.51
N THR A 122 -2.75 1.62 -4.86
CA THR A 122 -2.67 0.18 -5.06
C THR A 122 -2.16 -0.16 -6.45
N SER A 123 -1.76 -1.41 -6.66
CA SER A 123 -1.52 -1.93 -8.01
C SER A 123 -2.74 -1.66 -8.91
N SER A 124 -2.51 -1.22 -10.14
CA SER A 124 -3.59 -1.18 -11.13
C SER A 124 -3.98 -2.62 -11.45
N THR A 125 -5.05 -3.12 -10.83
CA THR A 125 -5.71 -4.29 -11.37
C THR A 125 -6.27 -3.86 -12.72
N ALA A 126 -5.59 -4.22 -13.81
CA ALA A 126 -6.22 -4.25 -15.10
C ALA A 126 -7.38 -5.25 -14.97
N ARG A 127 -8.58 -4.74 -14.64
CA ARG A 127 -9.82 -5.48 -14.87
C ARG A 127 -9.97 -5.55 -16.38
N THR A 128 -9.33 -6.54 -16.99
CA THR A 128 -9.87 -7.11 -18.21
C THR A 128 -11.23 -7.64 -17.82
N THR A 129 -12.29 -6.94 -18.26
CA THR A 129 -13.63 -7.48 -18.32
C THR A 129 -13.58 -8.68 -19.27
N ALA A 130 -13.16 -9.83 -18.76
CA ALA A 130 -13.39 -11.11 -19.40
C ALA A 130 -14.72 -11.63 -18.88
N GLU A 131 -15.55 -12.07 -19.81
CA GLU A 131 -16.94 -12.45 -19.64
C GLU A 131 -17.16 -13.45 -18.50
N THR A 132 -18.39 -13.41 -17.99
CA THR A 132 -18.95 -14.29 -16.97
C THR A 132 -18.67 -15.78 -17.26
N GLY A 133 -17.82 -16.38 -16.43
CA GLY A 133 -17.67 -17.82 -16.30
C GLY A 133 -17.59 -18.19 -14.83
N ARG A 134 -18.75 -18.45 -14.21
CA ARG A 134 -18.87 -18.93 -12.82
C ARG A 134 -18.12 -20.25 -12.70
N ASN A 135 -17.11 -20.34 -11.82
CA ASN A 135 -16.63 -21.61 -11.24
C ASN A 135 -15.88 -21.34 -9.94
N PHE A 136 -16.62 -21.09 -8.86
CA PHE A 136 -16.11 -21.32 -7.51
C PHE A 136 -17.01 -22.33 -6.82
N ARG A 137 -16.48 -23.53 -6.58
CA ARG A 137 -17.03 -24.52 -5.64
C ARG A 137 -16.81 -23.97 -4.23
N GLN A 138 -17.90 -23.70 -3.53
CA GLN A 138 -17.91 -23.34 -2.12
C GLN A 138 -17.81 -24.62 -1.30
N THR A 139 -16.68 -24.87 -0.64
CA THR A 139 -16.58 -25.90 0.40
C THR A 139 -17.27 -25.37 1.65
N GLN A 140 -18.49 -25.88 1.91
CA GLN A 140 -19.18 -25.69 3.18
C GLN A 140 -18.35 -26.32 4.31
N LEU A 141 -18.00 -25.50 5.31
CA LEU A 141 -17.64 -25.95 6.65
C LEU A 141 -18.94 -26.06 7.44
N GLU A 142 -19.41 -27.29 7.69
CA GLU A 142 -20.45 -27.54 8.68
C GLU A 142 -19.87 -27.30 10.08
N VAL A 143 -20.42 -26.32 10.79
CA VAL A 143 -20.28 -26.19 12.24
C VAL A 143 -21.68 -26.33 12.82
N SER A 144 -22.02 -27.53 13.25
CA SER A 144 -23.27 -27.87 13.92
C SER A 144 -23.14 -27.60 15.42
N PHE A 145 -23.85 -26.57 15.90
CA PHE A 145 -24.17 -26.39 17.32
C PHE A 145 -25.57 -25.80 17.43
N ALA A 146 -26.50 -26.55 18.02
CA ALA A 146 -27.30 -26.14 19.19
C ALA A 146 -28.62 -26.92 19.33
N TYR A 147 -28.69 -27.67 20.43
CA TYR A 147 -29.80 -27.80 21.39
C TYR A 147 -31.25 -28.00 20.89
N ALA A 148 -31.80 -29.17 21.22
CA ALA A 148 -33.23 -29.35 21.45
C ALA A 148 -33.46 -29.64 22.94
N ALA A 149 -34.31 -28.82 23.56
CA ALA A 149 -34.98 -29.07 24.83
C ALA A 149 -36.16 -30.02 24.62
#